data_AF-A0A2W1UBD6-F1
#
_entry.id   AF-A0A2W1UBD6-F1
#
_cell.length_a   1.000
_cell.length_b   1.000
_cell.length_c   1.000
_cell.angle_alpha   90.00
_cell.angle_beta   90.00
_cell.angle_gamma   90.00
#
_symmetry.space_group_name_H-M   'P 1'
#
loop_
_entity.id
_entity.type
_entity.pdbx_description
1 polymer ?
#
loop_
_entity_poly.entity_id
_entity_poly.type
_entity_poly.pdbx_seq_one_letter_code
_entity_poly.pdbx_strand_id
1 'polypeptide(L)'
;MEPQHEFVGVDGAVDRVDFWLPRQGIVIEFDGRQKYEDREMLRGRSGADAVWREKQREDRVRARGEVNGFVRVYWEHLVVPERLRTLFRQHGVPCR
;
A
#
# COMPACT_ATOMS: atom_id res chain seq x y z
N MET A 1 8.90 -10.21 6.47
CA MET A 1 8.49 -9.11 5.59
C MET A 1 8.89 -9.50 4.20
N GLU A 2 7.96 -9.41 3.27
CA GLU A 2 8.12 -9.82 1.89
C GLU A 2 7.91 -8.58 1.01
N PRO A 3 8.95 -8.09 0.31
CA PRO A 3 8.80 -6.96 -0.60
C PRO A 3 8.07 -7.40 -1.88
N GLN A 4 7.32 -6.47 -2.48
CA GLN A 4 6.63 -6.65 -3.76
C GLN A 4 5.76 -7.92 -3.80
N HIS A 5 5.08 -8.22 -2.68
CA HIS A 5 4.27 -9.42 -2.53
C HIS A 5 3.03 -9.35 -3.44
N GLU A 6 2.71 -10.47 -4.06
CA GLU A 6 1.55 -10.62 -4.94
C GLU A 6 0.48 -11.48 -4.28
N PHE A 7 -0.69 -10.87 -4.06
CA PHE A 7 -1.86 -11.61 -3.66
C PHE A 7 -2.65 -12.06 -4.90
N VAL A 8 -2.79 -13.38 -5.08
CA VAL A 8 -3.53 -13.96 -6.20
C VAL A 8 -4.98 -14.22 -5.76
N GLY A 9 -5.93 -13.73 -6.54
CA GLY A 9 -7.37 -13.97 -6.37
C GLY A 9 -7.81 -15.30 -6.96
N VAL A 10 -9.02 -15.75 -6.61
CA VAL A 10 -9.59 -17.01 -7.12
C VAL A 10 -9.85 -17.00 -8.63
N ASP A 11 -10.03 -15.80 -9.19
CA ASP A 11 -10.20 -15.52 -10.60
C ASP A 11 -8.85 -15.34 -11.33
N GLY A 12 -7.73 -15.50 -10.64
CA GLY A 12 -6.39 -15.26 -11.15
C GLY A 12 -5.98 -13.78 -11.17
N ALA A 13 -6.80 -12.86 -10.66
CA ALA A 13 -6.42 -11.47 -10.54
C ALA A 13 -5.25 -11.31 -9.55
N VAL A 14 -4.28 -10.45 -9.90
CA VAL A 14 -3.10 -10.23 -9.07
C VAL A 14 -3.11 -8.81 -8.52
N ASP A 15 -3.08 -8.71 -7.19
CA ASP A 15 -2.90 -7.45 -6.47
C ASP A 15 -1.51 -7.45 -5.82
N ARG A 16 -0.60 -6.64 -6.39
CA ARG A 16 0.75 -6.46 -5.85
C ARG A 16 0.78 -5.32 -4.82
N VAL A 17 1.51 -5.54 -3.73
CA VAL A 17 1.73 -4.56 -2.65
C VAL A 17 3.23 -4.37 -2.40
N ASP A 18 3.64 -3.21 -1.89
CA ASP A 18 5.06 -2.92 -1.67
C ASP A 18 5.70 -3.82 -0.61
N PHE A 19 5.02 -4.05 0.52
CA PHE A 19 5.48 -4.99 1.54
C PHE A 19 4.34 -5.73 2.22
N TRP A 20 4.56 -7.01 2.47
CA TRP A 20 3.69 -7.89 3.24
C TRP A 20 4.37 -8.40 4.51
N LEU A 21 3.69 -8.29 5.65
CA LEU A 21 4.12 -8.81 6.94
C LEU A 21 3.20 -9.98 7.33
N PRO A 22 3.46 -11.21 6.85
CA PRO A 22 2.54 -12.35 7.00
C PRO A 22 2.26 -12.70 8.47
N ARG A 23 3.26 -12.52 9.34
CA ARG A 23 3.11 -12.81 10.78
C ARG A 23 2.14 -11.87 11.49
N GLN A 24 1.98 -10.65 10.99
CA GLN A 24 1.10 -9.63 11.57
C GLN A 24 -0.21 -9.50 10.77
N GLY A 25 -0.23 -10.01 9.53
CA GLY A 25 -1.30 -9.73 8.59
C GLY A 25 -1.30 -8.27 8.12
N ILE A 26 -0.13 -7.60 8.05
CA ILE A 26 -0.06 -6.17 7.70
C ILE A 26 0.52 -5.95 6.31
N VAL A 27 -0.21 -5.21 5.49
CA VAL A 27 0.30 -4.64 4.23
C VAL A 27 0.85 -3.24 4.49
N ILE A 28 1.97 -2.91 3.84
CA ILE A 28 2.53 -1.55 3.82
C ILE A 28 2.68 -1.13 2.36
N GLU A 29 2.10 0.01 2.00
CA GLU A 29 2.22 0.62 0.67
C GLU A 29 2.87 1.99 0.79
N PHE A 30 3.82 2.27 -0.10
CA PHE A 30 4.45 3.58 -0.22
C PHE A 30 3.68 4.41 -1.24
N ASP A 31 3.34 5.64 -0.85
CA ASP A 31 2.50 6.48 -1.68
C ASP A 31 3.04 7.92 -1.77
N GLY A 32 2.81 8.54 -2.92
CA GLY A 32 3.23 9.89 -3.23
C GLY A 32 2.23 10.54 -4.17
N ARG A 33 1.85 11.78 -3.84
CA ARG A 33 0.88 12.57 -4.61
C ARG A 33 1.28 12.79 -6.08
N GLN A 34 2.58 12.77 -6.37
CA GLN A 34 3.14 13.03 -7.70
C GLN A 34 2.59 12.08 -8.78
N LYS A 35 2.23 10.84 -8.42
CA LYS A 35 1.71 9.85 -9.37
C LYS A 35 0.32 10.18 -9.95
N TYR A 36 -0.37 11.18 -9.39
CA TYR A 36 -1.70 11.62 -9.85
C TYR A 36 -1.66 12.87 -10.72
N GLU A 37 -0.53 13.57 -10.72
CA GLU A 37 -0.36 14.86 -11.42
C GLU A 37 0.60 14.71 -12.61
N ASP A 38 1.48 13.70 -12.58
CA ASP A 38 2.45 13.40 -13.63
C ASP A 38 1.80 12.68 -14.83
N ARG A 39 1.80 13.32 -16.00
CA ARG A 39 1.22 12.80 -17.24
C ARG A 39 1.89 11.51 -17.72
N GLU A 40 3.20 11.33 -17.52
CA GLU A 40 3.91 10.11 -17.93
C GLU A 40 3.51 8.93 -17.03
N MET A 41 3.37 9.16 -15.72
CA MET A 41 2.91 8.13 -14.78
C MET A 41 1.43 7.76 -14.98
N LEU A 42 0.59 8.73 -15.36
CA LEU A 42 -0.83 8.49 -15.64
C LEU A 42 -1.05 7.62 -16.88
N ARG A 43 -0.10 7.60 -17.83
CA ARG A 43 -0.18 6.81 -19.08
C ARG A 43 -1.50 7.02 -19.83
N GLY A 44 -1.90 8.29 -19.97
CA GLY A 44 -3.13 8.68 -20.65
C GLY A 44 -4.42 8.53 -19.84
N ARG A 45 -4.35 8.09 -18.58
CA ARG A 45 -5.51 8.07 -17.66
C ARG A 45 -5.73 9.43 -17.01
N SER A 46 -6.95 9.69 -16.56
CA SER A 46 -7.18 10.81 -15.65
C SER A 46 -6.62 10.48 -14.25
N GLY A 47 -6.26 11.51 -13.48
CA GLY A 47 -5.87 11.33 -12.07
C GLY A 47 -6.99 10.68 -11.25
N ALA A 48 -8.25 11.01 -11.55
CA ALA A 48 -9.42 10.43 -10.87
C ALA A 48 -9.54 8.92 -11.12
N ASP A 49 -9.32 8.46 -12.37
CA ASP A 49 -9.35 7.03 -12.69
C ASP A 49 -8.21 6.27 -12.01
N ALA A 50 -7.02 6.89 -11.92
CA ALA A 50 -5.88 6.31 -11.22
C ALA A 50 -6.19 6.11 -9.72
N VAL A 51 -6.72 7.14 -9.06
CA VAL A 51 -7.15 7.07 -7.66
C VAL A 51 -8.25 6.04 -7.46
N TRP A 52 -9.25 5.99 -8.34
CA TRP A 52 -10.35 5.03 -8.24
C TRP A 52 -9.85 3.58 -8.36
N ARG A 53 -8.98 3.29 -9.32
CA ARG A 53 -8.38 1.96 -9.47
C ARG A 53 -7.52 1.56 -8.27
N GLU A 54 -6.80 2.50 -7.70
CA GLU A 54 -6.01 2.27 -6.50
C GLU A 54 -6.88 1.97 -5.27
N LYS A 55 -7.97 2.71 -5.09
CA LYS A 55 -8.96 2.42 -4.05
C LYS A 55 -9.54 1.02 -4.21
N GLN A 56 -10.00 0.67 -5.41
CA GLN A 56 -10.55 -0.66 -5.68
C GLN A 56 -9.53 -1.79 -5.43
N ARG A 57 -8.23 -1.55 -5.69
CA ARG A 57 -7.16 -2.50 -5.36
C ARG A 57 -7.00 -2.66 -3.85
N GLU A 58 -6.93 -1.54 -3.13
CA GLU A 58 -6.83 -1.57 -1.67
C GLU A 58 -8.04 -2.28 -1.03
N ASP A 59 -9.26 -2.00 -1.49
CA ASP A 59 -10.47 -2.66 -1.01
C ASP A 59 -10.41 -4.19 -1.20
N ARG A 60 -9.91 -4.67 -2.36
CA ARG A 60 -9.71 -6.11 -2.60
C ARG A 60 -8.65 -6.72 -1.68
N VAL A 61 -7.53 -6.03 -1.46
CA VAL A 61 -6.47 -6.51 -0.56
C VAL A 61 -6.98 -6.56 0.88
N ARG A 62 -7.68 -5.54 1.35
CA ARG A 62 -8.27 -5.48 2.70
C ARG A 62 -9.35 -6.52 2.94
N ALA A 63 -10.04 -6.98 1.89
CA ALA A 63 -11.08 -8.01 2.00
C ALA A 63 -10.53 -9.43 2.21
N ARG A 64 -9.20 -9.63 2.13
CA ARG A 64 -8.56 -10.94 2.32
C ARG A 64 -8.50 -11.30 3.81
N GLY A 65 -8.83 -12.55 4.14
CA GLY A 65 -8.91 -13.01 5.53
C GLY A 65 -7.56 -13.01 6.28
N GLU A 66 -6.45 -13.09 5.55
CA GLU A 66 -5.10 -13.00 6.10
C GLU A 66 -4.65 -11.56 6.39
N VAL A 67 -5.34 -10.55 5.84
CA VAL A 67 -4.99 -9.11 5.98
C VAL A 67 -5.74 -8.49 7.16
N ASN A 68 -5.01 -8.17 8.21
CA ASN A 68 -5.50 -7.52 9.44
C ASN A 68 -5.25 -6.00 9.47
N GLY A 69 -4.35 -5.50 8.64
CA GLY A 69 -3.98 -4.09 8.61
C GLY A 69 -3.37 -3.66 7.28
N PHE A 70 -3.52 -2.37 6.96
CA PHE A 70 -2.99 -1.80 5.74
C PHE A 70 -2.52 -0.37 6.04
N VAL A 71 -1.23 -0.12 5.84
CA VAL A 71 -0.53 1.11 6.23
C VAL A 71 -0.08 1.84 4.97
N ARG A 72 -0.54 3.08 4.78
CA ARG A 72 -0.01 3.97 3.75
C ARG A 72 1.11 4.83 4.30
N VAL A 73 2.28 4.72 3.68
CA VAL A 73 3.48 5.49 4.02
C VAL A 73 3.66 6.59 2.98
N TYR A 74 3.28 7.81 3.36
CA TYR A 74 3.54 9.02 2.57
C TYR A 74 4.96 9.58 2.77
N TRP A 75 5.39 10.43 1.83
CA TRP A 75 6.68 11.11 1.87
C TRP A 75 6.97 11.82 3.20
N GLU A 76 5.95 12.43 3.81
CA GLU A 76 6.09 13.14 5.10
C GLU A 76 6.50 12.23 6.28
N HIS A 77 6.27 10.92 6.18
CA HIS A 77 6.72 9.94 7.17
C HIS A 77 8.19 9.56 6.97
N LEU A 78 8.69 9.65 5.73
CA LEU A 78 10.04 9.22 5.36
C LEU A 78 11.10 10.29 5.61
N VAL A 79 10.70 11.56 5.55
CA VAL A 79 11.59 12.70 5.81
C VAL A 79 12.02 12.85 7.28
N VAL A 80 11.26 12.25 8.21
CA VAL A 80 11.59 12.22 9.66
C VAL A 80 11.40 10.79 10.18
N PRO A 81 12.47 10.04 10.50
CA PRO A 81 12.38 8.63 10.90
C PRO A 81 11.39 8.35 12.04
N GLU A 82 11.28 9.25 13.00
CA GLU A 82 10.37 9.13 14.14
C GLU A 82 8.90 9.16 13.74
N ARG A 83 8.55 9.85 12.65
CA ARG A 83 7.18 9.83 12.11
C ARG A 83 6.85 8.47 11.54
N LEU A 84 7.78 7.86 10.79
CA LEU A 84 7.62 6.49 10.31
C LEU A 84 7.48 5.50 11.46
N ARG A 85 8.35 5.58 12.48
CA ARG A 85 8.27 4.71 13.66
C ARG A 85 6.95 4.89 14.42
N THR A 86 6.44 6.12 14.53
CA THR A 86 5.15 6.40 15.17
C THR A 86 3.99 5.79 14.40
N LEU A 87 3.96 6.00 13.07
CA LEU A 87 2.97 5.42 12.18
C LEU A 87 2.95 3.88 12.29
N PHE A 88 4.14 3.28 12.24
CA PHE A 88 4.30 1.83 12.33
C PHE A 88 3.81 1.28 13.67
N ARG A 89 4.19 1.90 14.79
CA ARG A 89 3.70 1.49 16.12
C ARG A 89 2.18 1.59 16.25
N GLN A 90 1.57 2.66 15.72
CA GLN A 90 0.10 2.83 15.75
C GLN A 90 -0.63 1.70 15.00
N HIS A 91 0.01 1.11 13.99
CA HIS A 91 -0.57 0.01 13.21
C HIS A 91 -0.04 -1.37 13.62
N GLY A 92 0.69 -1.48 14.73
CA GLY A 92 1.23 -2.76 15.21
C GLY A 92 2.38 -3.33 14.36
N VAL A 93 3.01 -2.51 13.51
CA VAL A 93 4.21 -2.90 12.75
C VAL A 93 5.42 -2.90 13.71
N PRO A 94 6.12 -4.04 13.84
CA PRO A 94 7.28 -4.13 14.73
C PRO A 94 8.41 -3.20 14.29
N CYS A 95 8.79 -2.26 15.17
CA CYS A 95 9.94 -1.38 14.98
C CYS A 95 11.06 -1.82 15.93
N ARG A 96 12.11 -2.43 15.39
CA ARG A 96 13.36 -2.64 16.13
C ARG A 96 14.35 -1.50 15.87
#